data_AF-X1M242-F1
#
_entry.id   AF-X1M242-F1
#
_cell.length_a   1.000
_cell.length_b   1.000
_cell.length_c   1.000
_cell.angle_alpha   90.00
_cell.angle_beta   90.00
_cell.angle_gamma   90.00
#
_symmetry.space_group_name_H-M   'P 1'
#
loop_
_entity.id
_entity.type
_entity.pdbx_description
1 polymer ?
#
loop_
_entity_poly.entity_id
_entity_poly.type
_entity_poly.pdbx_seq_one_letter_code
_entity_poly.pdbx_strand_id
1 'polypeptide(L)'
;MSLEELEKVRDSRLSLEERWKIFKPFWEMIQNTGYTRAMNIAARDLYGVDGISEDTYKKLASRMKEANKLGLYQWILKDKSGIDVSILDSLSAPLEDVDRRFFAPVARFDDFVMARERMDFETLEKRCGKPIHSFSDFIQALELEFNKASKMIVGVKIGLAYMRKLRFDKISQREAEEVFVNIFNQEFFRLEKPITLNSREVPEGLSLKETKPLQDFMVHKIIQLAEKKNLPIQIHT
;
A
#
# COMPACT_ATOMS: atom_id res chain seq x y z
N MET A 1 9.45 21.26 -10.68
CA MET A 1 8.73 21.79 -9.50
C MET A 1 9.59 21.51 -8.28
N SER A 2 9.88 22.51 -7.45
CA SER A 2 10.59 22.34 -6.19
C SER A 2 9.69 21.64 -5.14
N LEU A 3 10.28 21.16 -4.04
CA LEU A 3 9.50 20.58 -2.93
C LEU A 3 8.56 21.61 -2.30
N GLU A 4 9.02 22.85 -2.12
CA GLU A 4 8.20 23.94 -1.59
C GLU A 4 7.01 24.27 -2.50
N GLU A 5 7.23 24.31 -3.83
CA GLU A 5 6.14 24.51 -4.80
C GLU A 5 5.13 23.36 -4.75
N LEU A 6 5.61 22.11 -4.62
CA LEU A 6 4.75 20.94 -4.52
C LEU A 6 3.89 20.96 -3.26
N GLU A 7 4.45 21.38 -2.13
CA GLU A 7 3.73 21.58 -0.88
C GLU A 7 2.63 22.63 -1.05
N LYS A 8 2.94 23.78 -1.65
CA LYS A 8 1.96 24.84 -1.94
C LYS A 8 0.85 24.33 -2.88
N VAL A 9 1.19 23.61 -3.95
CA VAL A 9 0.21 23.04 -4.88
C VAL A 9 -0.73 22.03 -4.20
N ARG A 10 -0.28 21.34 -3.14
CA ARG A 10 -1.08 20.37 -2.38
C ARG A 10 -1.85 20.99 -1.21
N ASP A 11 -1.50 22.20 -0.78
CA ASP A 11 -2.13 22.87 0.36
C ASP A 11 -3.55 23.35 0.03
N SER A 12 -4.56 22.72 0.64
CA SER A 12 -5.98 23.08 0.44
C SER A 12 -6.39 24.39 1.12
N ARG A 13 -5.52 25.03 1.91
CA ARG A 13 -5.74 26.36 2.50
C ARG A 13 -5.52 27.48 1.48
N LEU A 14 -4.69 27.23 0.46
CA LEU A 14 -4.50 28.14 -0.66
C LEU A 14 -5.68 28.02 -1.64
N SER A 15 -6.01 29.13 -2.30
CA SER A 15 -7.05 29.12 -3.31
C SER A 15 -6.66 28.22 -4.48
N LEU A 16 -7.67 27.68 -5.18
CA LEU A 16 -7.43 26.86 -6.38
C LEU A 16 -6.65 27.64 -7.45
N GLU A 17 -6.83 28.95 -7.54
CA GLU A 17 -6.13 29.83 -8.48
C GLU A 17 -4.65 29.97 -8.15
N GLU A 18 -4.30 30.21 -6.89
CA GLU A 18 -2.90 30.27 -6.46
C GLU A 18 -2.18 28.94 -6.72
N ARG A 19 -2.85 27.83 -6.43
CA ARG A 19 -2.33 26.48 -6.68
C ARG A 19 -2.18 26.20 -8.18
N TRP A 20 -3.18 26.58 -8.97
CA TRP A 20 -3.15 26.41 -10.42
C TRP A 20 -2.05 27.22 -11.07
N LYS A 21 -1.84 28.47 -10.66
CA LYS A 21 -0.78 29.34 -11.19
C LYS A 21 0.61 28.70 -11.05
N ILE A 22 0.86 28.01 -9.94
CA ILE A 22 2.12 27.27 -9.71
C ILE A 22 2.16 26.00 -10.56
N PHE A 23 1.05 25.26 -10.66
CA PHE A 23 1.01 23.97 -11.35
C PHE A 23 0.97 24.06 -12.89
N LYS A 24 0.38 25.11 -13.45
CA LYS A 24 0.09 25.27 -14.88
C LYS A 24 1.30 25.02 -15.79
N PRO A 25 2.49 25.62 -15.56
CA PRO A 25 3.63 25.40 -16.45
C PRO A 25 4.03 23.92 -16.53
N PHE A 26 3.89 23.19 -15.42
CA PHE A 26 4.17 21.76 -15.38
C PHE A 26 3.08 20.97 -16.11
N TRP A 27 1.80 21.30 -15.90
CA TRP A 27 0.69 20.68 -16.61
C TRP A 27 0.87 20.76 -18.14
N GLU A 28 1.23 21.93 -18.66
CA GLU A 28 1.46 22.15 -20.09
C GLU A 28 2.57 21.25 -20.66
N MET A 29 3.60 20.96 -19.86
CA MET A 29 4.68 20.04 -20.25
C MET A 29 4.27 18.57 -20.22
N ILE A 30 3.38 18.19 -19.30
CA ILE A 30 2.99 16.78 -19.09
C ILE A 30 1.68 16.39 -19.79
N GLN A 31 0.90 17.33 -20.33
CA GLN A 31 -0.46 17.10 -20.84
C GLN A 31 -0.58 16.01 -21.92
N ASN A 32 0.51 15.71 -22.62
CA ASN A 32 0.56 14.67 -23.66
C ASN A 32 0.94 13.27 -23.13
N THR A 33 1.23 13.13 -21.83
CA THR A 33 1.56 11.84 -21.20
C THR A 33 0.32 10.97 -21.00
N GLY A 34 0.51 9.66 -20.78
CA GLY A 34 -0.61 8.74 -20.54
C GLY A 34 -1.47 9.12 -19.34
N TYR A 35 -0.84 9.55 -18.23
CA TYR A 35 -1.53 9.95 -17.01
C TYR A 35 -2.45 11.16 -17.23
N THR A 36 -1.95 12.21 -17.89
CA THR A 36 -2.73 13.43 -18.12
C THR A 36 -3.79 13.24 -19.19
N ARG A 37 -3.52 12.43 -20.22
CA ARG A 37 -4.54 12.06 -21.21
C ARG A 37 -5.72 11.36 -20.55
N ALA A 38 -5.46 10.44 -19.61
CA ALA A 38 -6.52 9.81 -18.84
C ALA A 38 -7.33 10.82 -18.00
N MET A 39 -6.67 11.81 -17.39
CA MET A 39 -7.35 12.89 -16.65
C MET A 39 -8.22 13.76 -17.56
N ASN A 40 -7.74 14.13 -18.75
CA ASN A 40 -8.51 14.90 -19.73
C ASN A 40 -9.75 14.13 -20.23
N ILE A 41 -9.60 12.83 -20.48
CA ILE A 41 -10.72 11.94 -20.85
C ILE A 41 -11.74 11.89 -19.71
N ALA A 42 -11.29 11.73 -18.45
CA ALA A 42 -12.18 11.71 -17.30
C ALA A 42 -12.92 13.05 -17.10
N ALA A 43 -12.23 14.19 -17.27
CA ALA A 43 -12.85 15.52 -17.21
C ALA A 43 -13.99 15.66 -18.24
N ARG A 44 -13.76 15.17 -19.47
CA ARG A 44 -14.75 15.21 -20.55
C ARG A 44 -15.89 14.24 -20.31
N ASP A 45 -15.58 12.97 -20.09
CA ASP A 45 -16.57 11.89 -20.15
C ASP A 45 -17.41 11.80 -18.87
N LEU A 46 -16.84 12.17 -17.72
CA LEU A 46 -17.56 12.20 -16.44
C LEU A 46 -18.18 13.56 -16.16
N TYR A 47 -17.49 14.67 -16.46
CA TYR A 47 -17.93 16.00 -16.01
C TYR A 47 -18.34 16.96 -17.14
N GLY A 48 -18.26 16.54 -18.40
CA GLY A 48 -18.61 17.36 -19.55
C GLY A 48 -17.72 18.59 -19.72
N VAL A 49 -16.46 18.50 -19.29
CA VAL A 49 -15.47 19.58 -19.39
C VAL A 49 -14.38 19.16 -20.37
N ASP A 50 -14.13 19.97 -21.39
CA ASP A 50 -13.18 19.66 -22.45
C ASP A 50 -11.72 19.81 -21.98
N GLY A 51 -11.22 18.78 -21.31
CA GLY A 51 -9.89 18.74 -20.73
C GLY A 51 -9.69 19.66 -19.53
N ILE A 52 -8.42 19.80 -19.13
CA ILE A 52 -7.97 20.65 -18.03
C ILE A 52 -7.02 21.71 -18.61
N SER A 53 -7.36 22.97 -18.40
CA SER A 53 -6.68 24.15 -18.91
C SER A 53 -6.98 25.36 -18.01
N GLU A 54 -6.35 26.51 -18.30
CA GLU A 54 -6.62 27.78 -17.63
C GLU A 54 -8.12 28.12 -17.59
N ASP A 55 -8.84 27.85 -18.68
CA ASP A 55 -10.24 28.23 -18.82
C ASP A 55 -11.22 27.22 -18.20
N THR A 56 -10.74 26.00 -17.90
CA THR A 56 -11.62 24.87 -17.54
C THR A 56 -11.43 24.35 -16.13
N TYR A 57 -10.28 24.58 -15.48
CA TYR A 57 -9.97 23.97 -14.17
C TYR A 57 -10.98 24.34 -13.07
N LYS A 58 -11.43 25.60 -13.00
CA LYS A 58 -12.45 26.05 -12.03
C LYS A 58 -13.80 25.38 -12.28
N LYS A 59 -14.21 25.28 -13.55
CA LYS A 59 -15.47 24.62 -13.95
C LYS A 59 -15.44 23.13 -13.58
N LEU A 60 -14.35 22.44 -13.90
CA LEU A 60 -14.16 21.03 -13.53
C LEU A 60 -14.25 20.85 -12.00
N ALA A 61 -13.57 21.69 -11.22
CA ALA A 61 -13.62 21.61 -9.76
C ALA A 61 -15.04 21.77 -9.20
N SER A 62 -15.86 22.69 -9.76
CA SER A 62 -17.28 22.81 -9.38
C SER A 62 -18.06 21.54 -9.67
N ARG A 63 -17.93 20.99 -10.89
CA ARG A 63 -18.62 19.77 -11.31
C ARG A 63 -18.24 18.56 -10.45
N MET A 64 -16.96 18.40 -10.13
CA MET A 64 -16.49 17.35 -9.24
C MET A 64 -17.08 17.51 -7.83
N LYS A 65 -17.13 18.74 -7.30
CA LYS A 65 -17.72 19.02 -5.98
C LYS A 65 -19.22 18.72 -5.95
N GLU A 66 -19.95 19.12 -6.98
CA GLU A 66 -21.40 18.86 -7.14
C GLU A 66 -21.72 17.35 -7.25
N ALA A 67 -20.83 16.59 -7.91
CA ALA A 67 -20.96 15.16 -8.08
C ALA A 67 -20.56 14.35 -6.83
N ASN A 68 -19.74 14.92 -5.95
CA ASN A 68 -19.21 14.24 -4.76
C ASN A 68 -20.27 14.05 -3.67
N LYS A 69 -21.16 13.09 -3.89
CA LYS A 69 -22.27 12.71 -3.01
C LYS A 69 -22.52 11.20 -3.09
N LEU A 70 -23.42 10.70 -2.25
CA LEU A 70 -23.81 9.29 -2.25
C LEU A 70 -24.23 8.84 -3.66
N GLY A 71 -23.71 7.69 -4.10
CA GLY A 71 -23.90 7.17 -5.46
C GLY A 71 -22.75 7.43 -6.43
N LEU A 72 -21.74 8.22 -6.06
CA LEU A 72 -20.59 8.54 -6.92
C LEU A 72 -19.92 7.28 -7.52
N TYR A 73 -19.65 6.25 -6.71
CA TYR A 73 -19.01 5.02 -7.19
C TYR A 73 -19.91 4.20 -8.12
N GLN A 74 -21.21 4.15 -7.87
CA GLN A 74 -22.17 3.51 -8.77
C GLN A 74 -22.12 4.20 -10.14
N TRP A 75 -22.26 5.53 -10.14
CA TRP A 75 -22.24 6.32 -11.36
C TRP A 75 -20.93 6.16 -12.14
N ILE A 76 -19.77 6.31 -11.48
CA ILE A 76 -18.47 6.24 -12.16
C ILE A 76 -18.15 4.81 -12.58
N LEU A 77 -18.13 3.86 -11.64
CA LEU A 77 -17.59 2.52 -11.90
C LEU A 77 -18.56 1.69 -12.74
N LYS A 78 -19.87 1.75 -12.45
CA LYS A 78 -20.87 0.92 -13.12
C LYS A 78 -21.47 1.65 -14.32
N ASP A 79 -22.14 2.77 -14.08
CA ASP A 79 -23.02 3.36 -15.09
C ASP A 79 -22.23 4.00 -16.25
N LYS A 80 -21.10 4.65 -15.94
CA LYS A 80 -20.26 5.34 -16.94
C LYS A 80 -19.14 4.47 -17.50
N SER A 81 -18.54 3.61 -16.68
CA SER A 81 -17.36 2.82 -17.08
C SER A 81 -17.66 1.36 -17.42
N GLY A 82 -18.85 0.85 -17.08
CA GLY A 82 -19.22 -0.54 -17.34
C GLY A 82 -18.33 -1.57 -16.61
N ILE A 83 -17.75 -1.21 -15.46
CA ILE A 83 -16.83 -2.09 -14.73
C ILE A 83 -17.63 -3.07 -13.87
N ASP A 84 -17.58 -4.35 -14.21
CA ASP A 84 -18.30 -5.40 -13.47
C ASP A 84 -17.72 -5.63 -12.07
N VAL A 85 -16.39 -5.69 -11.92
CA VAL A 85 -15.70 -5.91 -10.64
C VAL A 85 -14.39 -5.14 -10.62
N SER A 86 -14.13 -4.44 -9.51
CA SER A 86 -12.84 -3.78 -9.24
C SER A 86 -12.05 -4.58 -8.21
N ILE A 87 -10.84 -5.04 -8.56
CA ILE A 87 -9.95 -5.69 -7.59
C ILE A 87 -9.29 -4.62 -6.72
N LEU A 88 -9.56 -4.65 -5.41
CA LEU A 88 -9.08 -3.64 -4.48
C LEU A 88 -7.87 -4.13 -3.68
N ASP A 89 -6.74 -3.46 -3.87
CA ASP A 89 -5.56 -3.65 -3.02
C ASP A 89 -5.73 -2.85 -1.72
N SER A 90 -6.23 -3.52 -0.68
CA SER A 90 -6.68 -2.87 0.56
C SER A 90 -5.52 -2.51 1.47
N LEU A 91 -4.74 -1.48 1.10
CA LEU A 91 -3.60 -1.01 1.88
C LEU A 91 -3.99 -0.16 3.10
N SER A 92 -5.16 0.48 3.06
CA SER A 92 -5.53 1.52 4.05
C SER A 92 -6.91 1.34 4.67
N ALA A 93 -7.71 0.40 4.16
CA ALA A 93 -9.03 0.08 4.71
C ALA A 93 -9.03 -1.33 5.28
N PRO A 94 -9.65 -1.57 6.46
CA PRO A 94 -9.94 -2.92 6.93
C PRO A 94 -10.72 -3.71 5.88
N LEU A 95 -10.47 -5.02 5.77
CA LEU A 95 -11.12 -5.88 4.78
C LEU A 95 -12.63 -6.00 5.01
N GLU A 96 -13.05 -5.81 6.26
CA GLU A 96 -14.41 -5.79 6.75
C GLU A 96 -15.21 -4.58 6.23
N ASP A 97 -14.53 -3.46 5.98
CA ASP A 97 -15.14 -2.20 5.56
C ASP A 97 -15.25 -2.08 4.03
N VAL A 98 -14.73 -3.06 3.28
CA VAL A 98 -14.74 -3.05 1.82
C VAL A 98 -16.17 -3.24 1.29
N ASP A 99 -16.67 -2.24 0.56
CA ASP A 99 -17.98 -2.30 -0.10
C ASP A 99 -17.96 -3.33 -1.25
N ARG A 100 -18.50 -4.52 -0.95
CA ARG A 100 -18.54 -5.68 -1.85
C ARG A 100 -19.42 -5.50 -3.08
N ARG A 101 -20.21 -4.43 -3.15
CA ARG A 101 -20.97 -4.09 -4.37
C ARG A 101 -20.05 -3.58 -5.48
N PHE A 102 -18.93 -2.97 -5.13
CA PHE A 102 -17.98 -2.37 -6.07
C PHE A 102 -16.66 -3.13 -6.14
N PHE A 103 -16.21 -3.68 -5.01
CA PHE A 103 -14.83 -4.14 -4.86
C PHE A 103 -14.72 -5.60 -4.43
N ALA A 104 -13.75 -6.30 -5.01
CA ALA A 104 -13.27 -7.60 -4.57
C ALA A 104 -11.83 -7.44 -4.04
N PRO A 105 -11.59 -7.52 -2.72
CA PRO A 105 -10.31 -7.16 -2.16
C PRO A 105 -9.27 -8.27 -2.31
N VAL A 106 -8.01 -7.85 -2.42
CA VAL A 106 -6.82 -8.69 -2.25
C VAL A 106 -6.07 -8.25 -0.99
N ALA A 107 -5.34 -9.16 -0.37
CA ALA A 107 -4.50 -8.85 0.78
C ALA A 107 -3.02 -8.97 0.44
N ARG A 108 -2.22 -8.13 1.11
CA ARG A 108 -0.77 -8.24 1.17
C ARG A 108 -0.38 -8.64 2.59
N PHE A 109 0.70 -9.40 2.70
CA PHE A 109 1.35 -9.76 3.96
C PHE A 109 2.82 -9.30 3.94
N ASP A 110 3.07 -8.18 3.26
CA ASP A 110 4.41 -7.65 2.99
C ASP A 110 5.15 -7.31 4.30
N ASP A 111 4.43 -6.97 5.36
CA ASP A 111 4.96 -6.70 6.70
C ASP A 111 5.45 -7.94 7.45
N PHE A 112 4.76 -9.07 7.32
CA PHE A 112 5.27 -10.37 7.76
C PHE A 112 6.51 -10.78 6.96
N VAL A 113 6.58 -10.43 5.67
CA VAL A 113 7.78 -10.71 4.87
C VAL A 113 8.93 -9.83 5.33
N MET A 114 8.71 -8.52 5.40
CA MET A 114 9.76 -7.50 5.53
C MET A 114 10.19 -7.21 6.98
N ALA A 115 9.64 -7.91 7.96
CA ALA A 115 10.05 -7.79 9.36
C ALA A 115 11.56 -8.03 9.52
N ARG A 116 12.24 -7.06 10.15
CA ARG A 116 13.71 -7.02 10.27
C ARG A 116 14.22 -6.48 11.61
N GLU A 117 13.34 -5.93 12.43
CA GLU A 117 13.66 -5.38 13.74
C GLU A 117 12.58 -5.72 14.77
N ARG A 118 12.92 -5.67 16.05
CA ARG A 118 12.00 -6.08 17.14
C ARG A 118 10.67 -5.30 17.12
N MET A 119 10.72 -4.02 16.75
CA MET A 119 9.53 -3.16 16.65
C MET A 119 8.53 -3.62 15.58
N ASP A 120 9.00 -4.27 14.51
CA ASP A 120 8.10 -4.87 13.51
C ASP A 120 7.26 -5.97 14.15
N PHE A 121 7.91 -6.85 14.92
CA PHE A 121 7.23 -7.94 15.63
C PHE A 121 6.30 -7.41 16.72
N GLU A 122 6.68 -6.39 17.49
CA GLU A 122 5.77 -5.75 18.46
C GLU A 122 4.51 -5.18 17.78
N THR A 123 4.65 -4.64 16.56
CA THR A 123 3.53 -4.15 15.78
C THR A 123 2.62 -5.29 15.33
N LEU A 124 3.21 -6.40 14.89
CA LEU A 124 2.48 -7.61 14.52
C LEU A 124 1.78 -8.23 15.73
N GLU A 125 2.42 -8.29 16.90
CA GLU A 125 1.82 -8.79 18.15
C GLU A 125 0.56 -8.02 18.51
N LYS A 126 0.64 -6.68 18.51
CA LYS A 126 -0.49 -5.78 18.80
C LYS A 126 -1.64 -6.00 17.83
N ARG A 127 -1.35 -6.13 16.53
CA ARG A 127 -2.38 -6.37 15.52
C ARG A 127 -3.02 -7.75 15.65
N CYS A 128 -2.20 -8.78 15.86
CA CYS A 128 -2.67 -10.17 15.95
C CYS A 128 -3.33 -10.49 17.29
N GLY A 129 -3.09 -9.67 18.33
CA GLY A 129 -3.51 -9.93 19.70
C GLY A 129 -2.82 -11.13 20.32
N LYS A 130 -1.60 -11.46 19.89
CA LYS A 130 -0.81 -12.62 20.34
C LYS A 130 0.67 -12.26 20.48
N PRO A 131 1.36 -12.77 21.51
CA PRO A 131 2.80 -12.62 21.61
C PRO A 131 3.53 -13.39 20.50
N ILE A 132 4.69 -12.89 20.09
CA ILE A 132 5.61 -13.45 19.10
C ILE A 132 6.99 -13.51 19.76
N HIS A 133 7.24 -14.57 20.52
CA HIS A 133 8.51 -14.77 21.25
C HIS A 133 9.41 -15.82 20.60
N SER A 134 8.85 -16.64 19.70
CA SER A 134 9.57 -17.65 18.94
C SER A 134 9.23 -17.57 17.46
N PHE A 135 10.06 -18.20 16.63
CA PHE A 135 9.77 -18.34 15.21
C PHE A 135 8.45 -19.09 14.97
N SER A 136 8.13 -20.08 15.81
CA SER A 136 6.85 -20.79 15.76
C SER A 136 5.66 -19.85 16.00
N ASP A 137 5.75 -18.95 16.98
CA ASP A 137 4.70 -17.97 17.26
C ASP A 137 4.50 -17.01 16.09
N PHE A 138 5.60 -16.60 15.46
CA PHE A 138 5.57 -15.74 14.27
C PHE A 138 4.83 -16.40 13.11
N ILE A 139 5.11 -17.67 12.83
CA ILE A 139 4.41 -18.45 11.80
C ILE A 139 2.93 -18.63 12.17
N GLN A 140 2.60 -18.92 13.43
CA GLN A 140 1.21 -19.03 13.88
C GLN A 140 0.46 -17.70 13.77
N ALA A 141 1.12 -16.57 14.01
CA ALA A 141 0.55 -15.24 13.81
C ALA A 141 0.22 -14.98 12.34
N LEU A 142 1.14 -15.30 11.42
CA LEU A 142 0.88 -15.24 9.97
C LEU A 142 -0.32 -16.11 9.60
N GLU A 143 -0.32 -17.38 10.03
CA GLU A 143 -1.38 -18.33 9.69
C GLU A 143 -2.74 -17.87 10.21
N LEU A 144 -2.79 -17.27 11.41
CA LEU A 144 -4.02 -16.71 11.98
C LEU A 144 -4.56 -15.57 11.11
N GLU A 145 -3.73 -14.58 10.82
CA GLU A 145 -4.12 -13.41 10.02
C GLU A 145 -4.49 -13.81 8.58
N PHE A 146 -3.71 -14.70 7.97
CA PHE A 146 -4.00 -15.26 6.67
C PHE A 146 -5.34 -15.98 6.66
N ASN A 147 -5.62 -16.83 7.66
CA ASN A 147 -6.88 -17.55 7.75
C ASN A 147 -8.08 -16.61 7.90
N LYS A 148 -7.95 -15.52 8.67
CA LYS A 148 -8.98 -14.48 8.77
C LYS A 148 -9.20 -13.80 7.41
N ALA A 149 -8.14 -13.29 6.80
CA ALA A 149 -8.19 -12.59 5.52
C ALA A 149 -8.70 -13.48 4.37
N SER A 150 -8.33 -14.77 4.34
CA SER A 150 -8.71 -15.72 3.28
C SER A 150 -10.22 -15.90 3.12
N LYS A 151 -11.01 -15.61 4.16
CA LYS A 151 -12.48 -15.64 4.12
C LYS A 151 -13.08 -14.43 3.41
N MET A 152 -12.28 -13.40 3.18
CA MET A 152 -12.71 -12.09 2.74
C MET A 152 -12.01 -11.64 1.45
N ILE A 153 -10.93 -12.29 1.00
CA ILE A 153 -10.18 -11.86 -0.19
C ILE A 153 -10.43 -12.78 -1.39
N VAL A 154 -10.20 -12.24 -2.58
CA VAL A 154 -10.25 -13.01 -3.84
C VAL A 154 -8.86 -13.38 -4.37
N GLY A 155 -7.81 -12.96 -3.67
CA GLY A 155 -6.42 -13.25 -4.04
C GLY A 155 -5.41 -12.64 -3.08
N VAL A 156 -4.16 -13.07 -3.22
CA VAL A 156 -3.02 -12.55 -2.47
C VAL A 156 -2.17 -11.71 -3.41
N LYS A 157 -1.76 -10.51 -2.97
CA LYS A 157 -0.91 -9.61 -3.72
C LYS A 157 0.49 -9.60 -3.11
N ILE A 158 1.50 -9.76 -3.95
CA ILE A 158 2.92 -9.57 -3.60
C ILE A 158 3.36 -8.23 -4.20
N GLY A 159 3.60 -7.25 -3.34
CA GLY A 159 3.97 -5.87 -3.71
C GLY A 159 5.46 -5.54 -3.57
N LEU A 160 6.31 -6.55 -3.43
CA LEU A 160 7.67 -6.42 -2.90
C LEU A 160 8.69 -5.80 -3.88
N ALA A 161 8.34 -5.57 -5.15
CA ALA A 161 9.28 -5.03 -6.16
C ALA A 161 9.84 -3.65 -5.79
N TYR A 162 9.09 -2.85 -5.04
CA TYR A 162 9.54 -1.55 -4.55
C TYR A 162 10.53 -1.63 -3.37
N MET A 163 10.64 -2.80 -2.73
CA MET A 163 11.39 -2.98 -1.49
C MET A 163 12.62 -3.86 -1.68
N ARG A 164 12.53 -4.87 -2.57
CA ARG A 164 13.61 -5.83 -2.79
C ARG A 164 13.47 -6.57 -4.12
N LYS A 165 14.55 -7.23 -4.54
CA LYS A 165 14.55 -8.12 -5.71
C LYS A 165 13.58 -9.30 -5.50
N LEU A 166 12.76 -9.57 -6.51
CA LEU A 166 11.81 -10.69 -6.58
C LEU A 166 12.49 -12.02 -6.93
N ARG A 167 13.56 -12.35 -6.21
CA ARG A 167 14.22 -13.66 -6.25
C ARG A 167 14.12 -14.29 -4.87
N PHE A 168 13.21 -15.25 -4.75
CA PHE A 168 12.94 -15.98 -3.52
C PHE A 168 13.64 -17.34 -3.61
N ASP A 169 14.82 -17.45 -2.98
CA ASP A 169 15.57 -18.69 -2.95
C ASP A 169 14.84 -19.71 -2.05
N LYS A 170 15.12 -21.01 -2.21
CA LYS A 170 14.54 -22.04 -1.34
C LYS A 170 15.35 -22.10 -0.04
N ILE A 171 14.75 -21.65 1.05
CA ILE A 171 15.38 -21.53 2.37
C ILE A 171 14.77 -22.55 3.32
N SER A 172 15.58 -23.21 4.13
CA SER A 172 15.10 -24.11 5.17
C SER A 172 14.48 -23.33 6.34
N GLN A 173 13.60 -23.97 7.09
CA GLN A 173 13.04 -23.37 8.31
C GLN A 173 14.14 -22.93 9.28
N ARG A 174 15.19 -23.75 9.44
CA ARG A 174 16.32 -23.46 10.33
C ARG A 174 17.02 -22.16 9.96
N GLU A 175 17.33 -21.96 8.68
CA GLU A 175 18.01 -20.73 8.22
C GLU A 175 17.14 -19.48 8.44
N ALA A 176 15.82 -19.59 8.26
CA ALA A 176 14.89 -18.49 8.55
C ALA A 176 14.78 -18.20 10.05
N GLU A 177 14.73 -19.24 10.87
CA GLU A 177 14.67 -19.16 12.33
C GLU A 177 15.95 -18.57 12.93
N GLU A 178 17.12 -18.91 12.40
CA GLU A 178 18.40 -18.29 12.78
C GLU A 178 18.38 -16.77 12.54
N VAL A 179 17.81 -16.31 11.42
CA VAL A 179 17.63 -14.87 11.16
C VAL A 179 16.65 -14.23 12.14
N PHE A 180 15.51 -14.87 12.44
CA PHE A 180 14.56 -14.39 13.45
C PHE A 180 15.26 -14.21 14.80
N VAL A 181 16.01 -15.21 15.27
CA VAL A 181 16.78 -15.14 16.53
C VAL A 181 17.79 -13.99 16.50
N ASN A 182 18.48 -13.78 15.38
CA ASN A 182 19.45 -12.69 15.24
C ASN A 182 18.82 -11.30 15.34
N ILE A 183 17.55 -11.12 14.95
CA ILE A 183 16.82 -9.86 15.15
C ILE A 183 16.60 -9.61 16.66
N PHE A 184 16.25 -10.64 17.41
CA PHE A 184 16.04 -10.54 18.86
C PHE A 184 17.34 -10.49 19.67
N ASN A 185 18.47 -10.88 19.07
CA ASN A 185 19.79 -10.81 19.70
C ASN A 185 20.58 -9.54 19.34
N GLN A 186 19.97 -8.54 18.68
CA GLN A 186 20.66 -7.28 18.38
C GLN A 186 21.10 -6.56 19.66
N GLU A 187 22.39 -6.26 19.75
CA GLU A 187 23.03 -5.58 20.90
C GLU A 187 23.29 -4.09 20.65
N PHE A 188 23.27 -3.66 19.37
CA PHE A 188 23.38 -2.26 19.01
C PHE A 188 22.01 -1.59 19.07
N PHE A 189 22.02 -0.29 19.39
CA PHE A 189 20.82 0.52 19.52
C PHE A 189 20.91 1.73 18.59
N ARG A 190 19.76 2.16 18.11
CA ARG A 190 19.59 3.42 17.38
C ARG A 190 18.46 4.22 17.97
N LEU A 191 18.41 5.51 17.63
CA LEU A 191 17.23 6.32 17.92
C LEU A 191 16.11 5.97 16.93
N GLU A 192 14.91 5.70 17.44
CA GLU A 192 13.72 5.42 16.63
C GLU A 192 13.38 6.59 15.68
N LYS A 193 13.64 7.81 16.13
CA LYS A 193 13.37 9.07 15.43
C LYS A 193 14.53 10.05 15.63
N PRO A 194 14.70 11.05 14.73
CA PRO A 194 15.64 12.15 14.94
C PRO A 194 15.53 12.74 16.34
N ILE A 195 16.64 13.27 16.89
CA ILE A 195 16.72 13.76 18.27
C ILE A 195 15.61 14.78 18.54
N THR A 196 14.67 14.39 19.38
CA THR A 196 13.57 15.18 19.93
C THR A 196 13.38 14.80 21.40
N LEU A 197 12.55 15.56 22.13
CA LEU A 197 12.24 15.27 23.54
C LEU A 197 11.63 13.87 23.77
N ASN A 198 11.07 13.25 22.73
CA ASN A 198 10.43 11.93 22.79
C ASN A 198 11.23 10.85 22.03
N SER A 199 12.51 11.07 21.75
CA SER A 199 13.34 10.06 21.09
C SER A 199 13.59 8.89 22.04
N ARG A 200 13.28 7.68 21.57
CA ARG A 200 13.51 6.42 22.26
C ARG A 200 14.65 5.67 21.58
N GLU A 201 15.55 5.10 22.38
CA GLU A 201 16.50 4.11 21.90
C GLU A 201 15.80 2.77 21.70
N VAL A 202 15.99 2.19 20.52
CA VAL A 202 15.44 0.88 20.14
C VAL A 202 16.58 0.01 19.60
N PRO A 203 16.51 -1.32 19.76
CA PRO A 203 17.47 -2.21 19.13
C PRO A 203 17.56 -1.97 17.62
N GLU A 204 18.78 -2.00 17.10
CA GLU A 204 19.06 -1.90 15.68
C GLU A 204 18.39 -3.06 14.92
N GLY A 205 18.11 -2.85 13.63
CA GLY A 205 17.50 -3.83 12.76
C GLY A 205 18.56 -4.50 11.90
N LEU A 206 18.27 -5.72 11.44
CA LEU A 206 19.12 -6.37 10.45
C LEU A 206 18.98 -5.71 9.08
N SER A 207 20.04 -5.74 8.27
CA SER A 207 19.99 -5.26 6.89
C SER A 207 19.09 -6.12 6.00
N LEU A 208 18.72 -5.60 4.82
CA LEU A 208 17.97 -6.38 3.81
C LEU A 208 18.73 -7.63 3.33
N LYS A 209 20.07 -7.60 3.38
CA LYS A 209 20.90 -8.75 3.01
C LYS A 209 20.80 -9.84 4.08
N GLU A 210 20.92 -9.46 5.35
CA GLU A 210 20.86 -10.38 6.48
C GLU A 210 19.47 -10.98 6.68
N THR A 211 18.42 -10.20 6.41
CA THR A 211 17.02 -10.64 6.54
C THR A 211 16.49 -11.42 5.35
N LYS A 212 17.25 -11.50 4.24
CA LYS A 212 16.81 -12.17 3.01
C LYS A 212 16.34 -13.61 3.24
N PRO A 213 17.02 -14.47 4.02
CA PRO A 213 16.57 -15.84 4.24
C PRO A 213 15.18 -15.93 4.89
N LEU A 214 14.93 -15.12 5.93
CA LEU A 214 13.62 -15.01 6.58
C LEU A 214 12.55 -14.53 5.59
N GLN A 215 12.82 -13.43 4.89
CA GLN A 215 11.89 -12.86 3.91
C GLN A 215 11.52 -13.88 2.81
N ASP A 216 12.50 -14.60 2.26
CA ASP A 216 12.26 -15.61 1.23
C ASP A 216 11.40 -16.75 1.75
N PHE A 217 11.72 -17.24 2.95
CA PHE A 217 10.94 -18.27 3.62
C PHE A 217 9.48 -17.82 3.80
N MET A 218 9.26 -16.59 4.28
CA MET A 218 7.93 -16.04 4.51
C MET A 218 7.13 -15.91 3.22
N VAL A 219 7.76 -15.51 2.11
CA VAL A 219 7.10 -15.50 0.79
C VAL A 219 6.65 -16.90 0.39
N HIS A 220 7.52 -17.91 0.49
CA HIS A 220 7.13 -19.30 0.20
C HIS A 220 6.01 -19.79 1.12
N LYS A 221 6.04 -19.43 2.41
CA LYS A 221 4.98 -19.77 3.36
C LYS A 221 3.64 -19.14 2.98
N ILE A 222 3.63 -17.86 2.56
CA ILE A 222 2.42 -17.18 2.06
C ILE A 222 1.89 -17.87 0.79
N ILE A 223 2.77 -18.25 -0.13
CA ILE A 223 2.40 -18.98 -1.35
C ILE A 223 1.73 -20.33 -0.99
N GLN A 224 2.32 -21.08 -0.06
CA GLN A 224 1.73 -22.33 0.42
C GLN A 224 0.37 -22.14 1.09
N LEU A 225 0.19 -21.05 1.85
CA LEU A 225 -1.10 -20.73 2.46
C LEU A 225 -2.15 -20.35 1.41
N ALA A 226 -1.76 -19.60 0.38
CA ALA A 226 -2.62 -19.27 -0.75
C ALA A 226 -3.03 -20.53 -1.54
N GLU A 227 -2.09 -21.43 -1.81
CA GLU A 227 -2.35 -22.74 -2.44
C GLU A 227 -3.38 -23.54 -1.64
N LYS A 228 -3.19 -23.68 -0.32
CA LYS A 228 -4.13 -24.40 0.57
C LYS A 228 -5.55 -23.79 0.58
N LYS A 229 -5.67 -22.49 0.30
CA LYS A 229 -6.96 -21.78 0.22
C LYS A 229 -7.48 -21.64 -1.21
N ASN A 230 -6.76 -22.19 -2.20
CA ASN A 230 -7.06 -22.03 -3.63
C ASN A 230 -7.19 -20.55 -4.04
N LEU A 231 -6.33 -19.68 -3.51
CA LEU A 231 -6.31 -18.26 -3.80
C LEU A 231 -5.25 -17.94 -4.87
N PRO A 232 -5.59 -17.19 -5.93
CA PRO A 232 -4.61 -16.75 -6.91
C PRO A 232 -3.62 -15.76 -6.29
N ILE A 233 -2.41 -15.74 -6.84
CA ILE A 233 -1.34 -14.84 -6.42
C ILE A 233 -1.04 -13.86 -7.54
N GLN A 234 -1.16 -12.57 -7.24
CA GLN A 234 -0.76 -11.49 -8.14
C GLN A 234 0.62 -10.98 -7.73
N ILE A 235 1.62 -11.09 -8.62
CA ILE A 235 2.96 -10.56 -8.38
C ILE A 235 3.08 -9.20 -9.08
N HIS A 236 3.40 -8.15 -8.34
CA HIS A 236 3.80 -6.87 -8.91
C HIS A 236 5.30 -6.94 -9.19
N THR A 237 5.68 -6.92 -10.46
CA THR A 237 7.07 -7.00 -10.94
C THR A 237 7.65 -5.64 -11.26
#